data_AF-A0ABD5X0Y4-F1
#
_entry.id   AF-A0ABD5X0Y4-F1
#
_cell.length_a   1.000
_cell.length_b   1.000
_cell.length_c   1.000
_cell.angle_alpha   90.00
_cell.angle_beta   90.00
_cell.angle_gamma   90.00
#
_symmetry.space_group_name_H-M   'P 1'
#
loop_
_entity.id
_entity.type
_entity.pdbx_description
1 polymer ?
#
loop_
_entity_poly.entity_id
_entity_poly.type
_entity_poly.pdbx_seq_one_letter_code
_entity_poly.pdbx_strand_id
1 'polypeptide(L)'
;MHDALQQTVRDAASVGLGVLLVSSLLFGVTGVWPPMVAVESGSMEPHMTRGDLIVVADPTRDGAGTAAGVVPAADAPEATQTFGAAGDVIVFDSPTKPGSPIIHRARLYVERGENWYDEADPAALPPGVDSCRELADCPAPYAGFVTKGDANEQYDQVNGNSPIVRPNRIRAEAHARIPLLGHLRLTLTGA
;
A
#
# COMPACT_ATOMS: atom_id res chain seq x y z
N MET A 1 -18.95 -20.69 -43.09
CA MET A 1 -19.14 -19.48 -42.25
C MET A 1 -19.70 -19.83 -40.86
N HIS A 2 -20.71 -20.69 -40.75
CA HIS A 2 -21.25 -21.16 -39.44
C HIS A 2 -20.21 -21.89 -38.57
N ASP A 3 -19.42 -22.80 -39.12
CA ASP A 3 -18.44 -23.58 -38.33
C ASP A 3 -17.30 -22.70 -37.80
N ALA A 4 -16.84 -21.74 -38.60
CA ALA A 4 -15.82 -20.77 -38.19
C ALA A 4 -16.31 -19.89 -37.03
N LEU A 5 -17.58 -19.43 -37.07
CA LEU A 5 -18.18 -18.65 -35.99
C LEU A 5 -18.32 -19.47 -34.70
N GLN A 6 -18.77 -20.73 -34.80
CA GLN A 6 -18.88 -21.62 -33.64
C GLN A 6 -17.52 -21.90 -32.99
N GLN A 7 -16.48 -22.07 -33.80
CA GLN A 7 -15.12 -22.25 -33.30
C GLN A 7 -14.60 -21.00 -32.59
N THR A 8 -14.75 -19.83 -33.19
CA THR A 8 -14.38 -18.55 -32.54
C THR A 8 -15.11 -18.34 -31.21
N VAL A 9 -16.41 -18.66 -31.14
CA VAL A 9 -17.18 -18.55 -29.88
C VAL A 9 -16.67 -19.53 -28.82
N ARG A 10 -16.36 -20.78 -29.21
CA ARG A 10 -15.79 -21.77 -28.28
C ARG A 10 -14.42 -21.36 -27.77
N ASP A 11 -13.56 -20.85 -28.63
CA ASP A 11 -12.22 -20.40 -28.26
C ASP A 11 -12.31 -19.20 -27.31
N ALA A 12 -13.14 -18.22 -27.64
CA ALA A 12 -13.39 -17.07 -26.78
C ALA A 12 -14.00 -17.47 -25.42
N ALA A 13 -14.94 -18.42 -25.40
CA ALA A 13 -15.54 -18.93 -24.17
C ALA A 13 -14.52 -19.69 -23.30
N SER A 14 -13.65 -20.47 -23.93
CA SER A 14 -12.61 -21.23 -23.23
C SER A 14 -11.56 -20.30 -22.61
N VAL A 15 -11.11 -19.29 -23.35
CA VAL A 15 -10.21 -18.24 -22.84
C VAL A 15 -10.89 -17.45 -21.73
N GLY A 16 -12.14 -17.03 -21.93
CA GLY A 16 -12.91 -16.30 -20.93
C GLY A 16 -13.08 -17.09 -19.63
N LEU A 17 -13.40 -18.38 -19.73
CA LEU A 17 -13.49 -19.27 -18.57
C LEU A 17 -12.14 -19.39 -17.85
N GLY A 18 -11.04 -19.55 -18.59
CA GLY A 18 -9.70 -19.59 -18.02
C GLY A 18 -9.37 -18.31 -17.24
N VAL A 19 -9.62 -17.14 -17.82
CA VAL A 19 -9.39 -15.83 -17.15
C VAL A 19 -10.26 -15.71 -15.90
N LEU A 20 -11.53 -16.09 -15.96
CA LEU A 20 -12.44 -16.05 -14.81
C LEU A 20 -11.96 -16.97 -13.69
N LEU A 21 -11.54 -18.19 -14.01
CA LEU A 21 -11.03 -19.14 -13.01
C LEU A 21 -9.76 -18.62 -12.33
N VAL A 22 -8.79 -18.12 -13.11
CA VAL A 22 -7.54 -17.55 -12.56
C VAL A 22 -7.85 -16.31 -11.72
N SER A 23 -8.68 -15.40 -12.22
CA SER A 23 -9.04 -14.16 -11.49
C SER A 23 -9.78 -14.47 -10.19
N SER A 24 -10.71 -15.43 -10.21
CA SER A 24 -11.45 -15.87 -9.03
C SER A 24 -10.55 -16.54 -8.01
N LEU A 25 -9.59 -17.36 -8.46
CA LEU A 25 -8.60 -17.98 -7.58
C LEU A 25 -7.72 -16.92 -6.91
N LEU A 26 -7.17 -15.99 -7.69
CA LEU A 26 -6.34 -14.90 -7.17
C LEU A 26 -7.12 -14.06 -6.16
N PHE A 27 -8.33 -13.63 -6.51
CA PHE A 27 -9.20 -12.88 -5.60
C PHE A 27 -9.58 -13.68 -4.35
N GLY A 28 -9.85 -14.98 -4.46
CA GLY A 28 -10.13 -15.84 -3.32
C GLY A 28 -8.96 -15.95 -2.34
N VAL A 29 -7.73 -15.96 -2.87
CA VAL A 29 -6.50 -16.01 -2.07
C VAL A 29 -6.18 -14.65 -1.45
N THR A 30 -6.20 -13.57 -2.22
CA THR A 30 -5.75 -12.25 -1.77
C THR A 30 -6.85 -11.41 -1.12
N GLY A 31 -8.13 -11.64 -1.44
CA GLY A 31 -9.25 -10.81 -1.01
C GLY A 31 -9.35 -9.45 -1.72
N VAL A 32 -8.40 -9.10 -2.59
CA VAL A 32 -8.33 -7.79 -3.26
C VAL A 32 -8.13 -7.93 -4.75
N TRP A 33 -8.72 -6.99 -5.51
CA TRP A 33 -8.51 -6.87 -6.95
C TRP A 33 -8.12 -5.44 -7.33
N PRO A 34 -7.05 -5.23 -8.11
CA PRO A 34 -6.09 -6.24 -8.59
C PRO A 34 -5.21 -6.80 -7.46
N PRO A 35 -4.77 -8.07 -7.54
CA PRO A 35 -3.97 -8.72 -6.48
C PRO A 35 -2.50 -8.26 -6.46
N MET A 36 -2.14 -7.33 -7.35
CA MET A 36 -0.76 -6.89 -7.53
C MET A 36 -0.67 -5.41 -7.91
N VAL A 37 0.37 -4.73 -7.40
CA VAL A 37 0.72 -3.34 -7.72
C VAL A 37 2.16 -3.24 -8.22
N ALA A 38 2.43 -2.36 -9.17
CA ALA A 38 3.80 -2.11 -9.62
C ALA A 38 4.40 -0.92 -8.87
N VAL A 39 5.69 -0.99 -8.55
CA VAL A 39 6.42 0.09 -7.91
C VAL A 39 6.89 1.09 -8.96
N GLU A 40 6.36 2.31 -8.90
CA GLU A 40 6.64 3.36 -9.90
C GLU A 40 7.72 4.35 -9.43
N SER A 41 7.99 4.43 -8.13
CA SER A 41 8.93 5.39 -7.52
C SER A 41 9.94 4.73 -6.61
N GLY A 42 11.04 5.42 -6.31
CA GLY A 42 12.07 4.97 -5.37
C GLY A 42 11.76 5.25 -3.89
N SER A 43 10.53 5.68 -3.57
CA SER A 43 10.14 6.06 -2.19
C SER A 43 10.24 4.93 -1.17
N MET A 44 10.23 3.68 -1.64
CA MET A 44 10.31 2.48 -0.81
C MET A 44 11.67 1.78 -0.87
N GLU A 45 12.68 2.39 -1.46
CA GLU A 45 14.04 1.83 -1.46
C GLU A 45 14.64 1.85 -0.04
N PRO A 46 15.52 0.88 0.31
CA PRO A 46 15.98 -0.25 -0.50
C PRO A 46 15.02 -1.46 -0.50
N HIS A 47 13.93 -1.41 0.27
CA HIS A 47 13.05 -2.56 0.48
C HIS A 47 12.21 -2.91 -0.75
N MET A 48 11.87 -1.91 -1.58
CA MET A 48 11.16 -2.08 -2.84
C MET A 48 11.77 -1.15 -3.88
N THR A 49 12.12 -1.69 -5.04
CA THR A 49 12.77 -0.94 -6.12
C THR A 49 11.78 -0.66 -7.24
N ARG A 50 11.98 0.46 -7.94
CA ARG A 50 11.19 0.77 -9.13
C ARG A 50 11.20 -0.41 -10.11
N GLY A 51 10.01 -0.80 -10.58
CA GLY A 51 9.84 -1.94 -11.48
C GLY A 51 9.63 -3.28 -10.79
N ASP A 52 9.57 -3.32 -9.46
CA ASP A 52 9.07 -4.49 -8.74
C ASP A 52 7.55 -4.64 -8.91
N LEU A 53 7.09 -5.89 -8.93
CA LEU A 53 5.67 -6.22 -8.83
C LEU A 53 5.39 -6.77 -7.43
N ILE A 54 4.44 -6.17 -6.75
CA ILE A 54 4.15 -6.46 -5.35
C ILE A 54 2.82 -7.18 -5.28
N VAL A 55 2.81 -8.36 -4.67
CA VAL A 55 1.59 -9.09 -4.34
C VAL A 55 0.99 -8.47 -3.09
N VAL A 56 -0.30 -8.14 -3.19
CA VAL A 56 -1.04 -7.46 -2.13
C VAL A 56 -2.26 -8.28 -1.74
N ALA A 57 -2.66 -8.18 -0.48
CA ALA A 57 -3.85 -8.85 0.05
C ALA A 57 -4.67 -7.92 0.95
N ASP A 58 -5.87 -8.35 1.32
CA ASP A 58 -6.71 -7.64 2.27
C ASP A 58 -6.05 -7.69 3.66
N PRO A 59 -5.73 -6.54 4.28
CA PRO A 59 -5.01 -6.47 5.55
C PRO A 59 -5.76 -7.16 6.70
N THR A 60 -7.08 -7.31 6.60
CA THR A 60 -7.88 -7.93 7.67
C THR A 60 -7.80 -9.45 7.69
N ARG A 61 -7.19 -10.09 6.68
CA ARG A 61 -7.19 -11.55 6.53
C ARG A 61 -6.40 -12.27 7.61
N ASP A 62 -5.29 -11.67 8.05
CA ASP A 62 -4.39 -12.30 9.04
C ASP A 62 -4.76 -11.92 10.48
N GLY A 63 -5.66 -10.93 10.66
CA GLY A 63 -6.23 -10.55 11.96
C GLY A 63 -5.22 -10.05 13.00
N ALA A 64 -4.01 -9.70 12.58
CA ALA A 64 -2.88 -9.43 13.47
C ALA A 64 -2.71 -7.95 13.86
N GLY A 65 -3.38 -7.01 13.17
CA GLY A 65 -3.19 -5.57 13.38
C GLY A 65 -4.20 -4.87 14.29
N THR A 66 -3.86 -3.64 14.66
CA THR A 66 -4.61 -2.80 15.61
C THR A 66 -5.88 -2.23 14.98
N ALA A 67 -5.78 -1.70 13.75
CA ALA A 67 -6.89 -1.14 12.98
C ALA A 67 -6.80 -1.54 11.50
N ALA A 68 -7.94 -1.91 10.90
CA ALA A 68 -7.99 -2.50 9.56
C ALA A 68 -7.04 -3.71 9.35
N GLY A 69 -6.58 -4.36 10.42
CA GLY A 69 -5.65 -5.49 10.33
C GLY A 69 -4.19 -5.10 10.11
N VAL A 70 -3.85 -3.80 10.12
CA VAL A 70 -2.50 -3.28 9.89
C VAL A 70 -1.72 -3.11 11.21
N VAL A 71 -0.46 -3.51 11.22
CA VAL A 71 0.50 -3.33 12.32
C VAL A 71 1.46 -2.18 11.98
N PRO A 72 1.37 -1.03 12.67
CA PRO A 72 2.33 0.07 12.46
C PRO A 72 3.69 -0.27 13.05
N ALA A 73 4.75 0.37 12.53
CA ALA A 73 6.13 0.11 12.95
C ALA A 73 6.39 0.34 14.45
N ALA A 74 5.69 1.29 15.08
CA ALA A 74 5.81 1.53 16.53
C ALA A 74 5.25 0.39 17.39
N ASP A 75 4.28 -0.37 16.87
CA ASP A 75 3.62 -1.48 17.59
C ASP A 75 4.14 -2.85 17.15
N ALA A 76 4.98 -2.90 16.11
CA ALA A 76 5.46 -4.13 15.53
C ALA A 76 6.40 -4.89 16.49
N PRO A 77 6.12 -6.17 16.82
CA PRO A 77 7.04 -6.99 17.59
C PRO A 77 8.40 -7.11 16.88
N GLU A 78 9.52 -7.14 17.61
CA GLU A 78 10.87 -7.17 17.01
C GLU A 78 11.08 -8.31 15.98
N ALA A 79 10.37 -9.42 16.14
CA ALA A 79 10.43 -10.57 15.24
C ALA A 79 9.55 -10.45 13.98
N THR A 80 8.67 -9.44 13.89
CA THR A 80 7.75 -9.25 12.77
C THR A 80 8.26 -8.14 11.87
N GLN A 81 8.70 -8.52 10.67
CA GLN A 81 9.22 -7.58 9.68
C GLN A 81 8.57 -7.81 8.32
N THR A 82 8.13 -6.71 7.71
CA THR A 82 7.56 -6.68 6.37
C THR A 82 8.59 -6.03 5.45
N PHE A 83 9.09 -6.80 4.47
CA PHE A 83 10.21 -6.42 3.59
C PHE A 83 11.52 -6.04 4.32
N GLY A 84 11.80 -6.67 5.47
CA GLY A 84 13.06 -6.48 6.21
C GLY A 84 13.09 -5.29 7.17
N ALA A 85 11.94 -4.65 7.41
CA ALA A 85 11.78 -3.61 8.42
C ALA A 85 10.46 -3.78 9.18
N ALA A 86 10.39 -3.21 10.39
CA ALA A 86 9.24 -3.29 11.27
C ALA A 86 8.04 -2.51 10.73
N GLY A 87 6.84 -3.06 10.92
CA GLY A 87 5.56 -2.47 10.50
C GLY A 87 5.18 -2.76 9.05
N ASP A 88 3.89 -2.78 8.77
CA ASP A 88 3.34 -3.20 7.49
C ASP A 88 3.45 -2.14 6.41
N VAL A 89 3.50 -2.58 5.17
CA VAL A 89 3.50 -1.72 3.99
C VAL A 89 2.12 -1.76 3.37
N ILE A 90 1.45 -0.61 3.34
CA ILE A 90 0.06 -0.50 2.94
C ILE A 90 -0.08 0.28 1.62
N VAL A 91 -1.08 -0.11 0.84
CA VAL A 91 -1.48 0.56 -0.39
C VAL A 91 -2.75 1.37 -0.10
N PHE A 92 -2.72 2.67 -0.38
CA PHE A 92 -3.85 3.57 -0.11
C PHE A 92 -4.06 4.60 -1.22
N ASP A 93 -5.24 5.21 -1.24
CA ASP A 93 -5.59 6.24 -2.20
C ASP A 93 -4.72 7.50 -2.06
N SER A 94 -4.08 7.94 -3.15
CA SER A 94 -3.51 9.28 -3.19
C SER A 94 -4.63 10.34 -3.16
N PRO A 95 -4.58 11.34 -2.27
CA PRO A 95 -5.53 12.45 -2.28
C PRO A 95 -5.30 13.41 -3.46
N THR A 96 -4.08 13.47 -3.99
CA THR A 96 -3.66 14.41 -5.05
C THR A 96 -3.62 13.78 -6.44
N LYS A 97 -3.52 12.45 -6.53
CA LYS A 97 -3.44 11.71 -7.81
C LYS A 97 -4.44 10.55 -7.84
N PRO A 98 -5.73 10.81 -8.13
CA PRO A 98 -6.74 9.77 -8.25
C PRO A 98 -6.32 8.69 -9.25
N GLY A 99 -6.42 7.42 -8.86
CA GLY A 99 -6.05 6.27 -9.70
C GLY A 99 -4.59 5.81 -9.54
N SER A 100 -3.70 6.64 -8.99
CA SER A 100 -2.32 6.27 -8.66
C SER A 100 -2.18 6.09 -7.15
N PRO A 101 -2.34 4.84 -6.62
CA PRO A 101 -2.24 4.62 -5.19
C PRO A 101 -0.80 4.84 -4.69
N ILE A 102 -0.69 5.18 -3.41
CA ILE A 102 0.59 5.28 -2.70
C ILE A 102 0.83 3.96 -1.98
N ILE A 103 2.07 3.46 -2.01
CA ILE A 103 2.51 2.30 -1.25
C ILE A 103 3.60 2.74 -0.29
N HIS A 104 3.29 2.84 1.00
CA HIS A 104 4.24 3.28 2.03
C HIS A 104 4.05 2.49 3.32
N ARG A 105 5.04 2.58 4.21
CA ARG A 105 5.01 1.88 5.50
C ARG A 105 4.13 2.60 6.50
N ALA A 106 3.28 1.87 7.20
CA ALA A 106 2.59 2.34 8.39
C ALA A 106 3.60 2.49 9.53
N ARG A 107 3.76 3.72 10.04
CA ARG A 107 4.73 4.02 11.10
C ARG A 107 4.08 4.10 12.46
N LEU A 108 2.96 4.83 12.52
CA LEU A 108 2.16 5.03 13.74
C LEU A 108 0.69 4.78 13.41
N TYR A 109 -0.07 4.27 14.37
CA TYR A 109 -1.52 4.39 14.40
C TYR A 109 -1.89 5.40 15.47
N VAL A 110 -2.78 6.33 15.15
CA VAL A 110 -3.15 7.42 16.04
C VAL A 110 -4.68 7.52 16.12
N GLU A 111 -5.19 7.88 17.29
CA GLU A 111 -6.60 8.15 17.54
C GLU A 111 -6.95 9.63 17.38
N ARG A 112 -8.25 9.94 17.29
CA ARG A 112 -8.69 11.34 17.21
C ARG A 112 -8.24 12.13 18.45
N GLY A 113 -7.57 13.24 18.20
CA GLY A 113 -7.12 14.19 19.21
C GLY A 113 -5.73 13.87 19.78
N GLU A 114 -5.09 12.80 19.31
CA GLU A 114 -3.76 12.43 19.78
C GLU A 114 -2.68 13.37 19.24
N ASN A 115 -1.71 13.63 20.12
CA ASN A 115 -0.48 14.29 19.77
C ASN A 115 0.50 13.24 19.21
N TRP A 116 0.51 13.09 17.89
CA TRP A 116 1.42 12.14 17.25
C TRP A 116 2.85 12.64 17.11
N TYR A 117 3.14 13.91 17.41
CA TYR A 117 4.52 14.44 17.46
C TYR A 117 5.33 13.74 18.55
N ASP A 118 4.74 13.44 19.70
CA ASP A 118 5.44 12.84 20.84
C ASP A 118 5.91 11.41 20.56
N GLU A 119 5.24 10.71 19.63
CA GLU A 119 5.57 9.34 19.21
C GLU A 119 6.33 9.30 17.87
N ALA A 120 6.43 10.43 17.18
CA ALA A 120 7.10 10.51 15.89
C ALA A 120 8.61 10.29 16.04
N ASP A 121 9.20 9.67 15.01
CA ASP A 121 10.64 9.65 14.83
C ASP A 121 11.12 11.08 14.53
N PRO A 122 11.95 11.70 15.40
CA PRO A 122 12.42 13.06 15.20
C PRO A 122 13.20 13.23 13.90
N ALA A 123 13.83 12.17 13.38
CA ALA A 123 14.56 12.21 12.11
C ALA A 123 13.63 12.32 10.90
N ALA A 124 12.34 12.01 11.06
CA ALA A 124 11.32 12.08 10.01
C ALA A 124 10.44 13.34 10.10
N LEU A 125 10.80 14.29 10.98
CA LEU A 125 10.14 15.58 11.14
C LEU A 125 10.97 16.72 10.50
N PRO A 126 10.35 17.86 10.16
CA PRO A 126 11.10 19.01 9.66
C PRO A 126 12.04 19.59 10.72
N PRO A 127 13.20 20.14 10.32
CA PRO A 127 14.08 20.82 11.26
C PRO A 127 13.37 22.01 11.92
N GLY A 128 13.52 22.13 13.24
CA GLY A 128 12.99 23.26 14.01
C GLY A 128 11.54 23.11 14.48
N VAL A 129 10.85 22.03 14.13
CA VAL A 129 9.52 21.72 14.68
C VAL A 129 9.66 21.22 16.11
N ASP A 130 9.07 21.96 17.05
CA ASP A 130 9.16 21.66 18.49
C ASP A 130 7.84 21.19 19.11
N SER A 131 6.75 21.20 18.33
CA SER A 131 5.44 20.82 18.84
C SER A 131 4.47 20.36 17.77
N CYS A 132 3.49 19.59 18.21
CA CYS A 132 2.35 19.14 17.42
C CYS A 132 1.63 20.27 16.68
N ARG A 133 1.50 21.46 17.27
CA ARG A 133 0.74 22.57 16.67
C ARG A 133 1.37 23.10 15.37
N GLU A 134 2.65 22.80 15.14
CA GLU A 134 3.38 23.19 13.94
C GLU A 134 3.27 22.16 12.81
N LEU A 135 2.72 20.97 13.10
CA LEU A 135 2.49 19.92 12.12
C LEU A 135 1.06 19.93 11.59
N ALA A 136 0.90 19.61 10.31
CA ALA A 136 -0.40 19.35 9.73
C ALA A 136 -1.03 18.12 10.38
N ASP A 137 -2.36 18.13 10.55
CA ASP A 137 -3.12 17.05 11.18
C ASP A 137 -2.59 16.66 12.58
N CYS A 138 -2.08 17.61 13.35
CA CYS A 138 -1.66 17.39 14.74
C CYS A 138 -2.23 18.49 15.66
N PRO A 139 -3.03 18.15 16.68
CA PRO A 139 -3.48 16.80 17.04
C PRO A 139 -4.32 16.14 15.94
N ALA A 140 -4.29 14.81 15.90
CA ALA A 140 -4.91 14.04 14.83
C ALA A 140 -6.42 14.37 14.70
N PRO A 141 -6.91 14.87 13.56
CA PRO A 141 -8.33 15.22 13.41
C PRO A 141 -9.26 13.98 13.43
N TYR A 142 -8.70 12.80 13.24
CA TYR A 142 -9.40 11.52 13.23
C TYR A 142 -8.40 10.37 13.36
N ALA A 143 -8.92 9.18 13.68
CA ALA A 143 -8.10 7.98 13.80
C ALA A 143 -7.59 7.47 12.44
N GLY A 144 -6.34 7.02 12.39
CA GLY A 144 -5.71 6.47 11.19
C GLY A 144 -4.20 6.32 11.31
N PHE A 145 -3.55 6.12 10.18
CA PHE A 145 -2.12 5.82 10.10
C PHE A 145 -1.31 7.03 9.67
N VAL A 146 -0.20 7.27 10.37
CA VAL A 146 0.91 8.11 9.90
C VAL A 146 1.84 7.22 9.10
N THR A 147 2.12 7.61 7.86
CA THR A 147 2.82 6.77 6.88
C THR A 147 4.10 7.44 6.39
N LYS A 148 5.05 6.63 5.92
CA LYS A 148 6.30 7.13 5.35
C LYS A 148 6.85 6.13 4.34
N GLY A 149 7.31 6.64 3.21
CA GLY A 149 8.15 5.86 2.30
C GLY A 149 9.51 5.57 2.94
N ASP A 150 9.99 4.34 2.82
CA ASP A 150 11.23 3.91 3.49
C ASP A 150 12.45 4.79 3.12
N ALA A 151 12.51 5.26 1.88
CA ALA A 151 13.54 6.18 1.38
C ALA A 151 13.20 7.67 1.55
N ASN A 152 11.97 8.02 1.95
CA ASN A 152 11.59 9.42 2.10
C ASN A 152 12.27 10.02 3.33
N GLU A 153 12.58 11.31 3.31
CA GLU A 153 13.15 11.98 4.49
C GLU A 153 12.10 12.14 5.60
N GLN A 154 10.87 12.49 5.22
CA GLN A 154 9.80 12.88 6.15
C GLN A 154 8.56 12.00 6.01
N TYR A 155 7.70 12.03 7.03
CA TYR A 155 6.36 11.44 6.97
C TYR A 155 5.52 12.03 5.83
N ASP A 156 4.57 11.26 5.32
CA ASP A 156 3.66 11.69 4.25
C ASP A 156 2.76 12.84 4.68
N GLN A 157 2.44 12.91 5.99
CA GLN A 157 1.66 13.96 6.62
C GLN A 157 2.44 15.28 6.72
N VAL A 158 3.77 15.20 6.71
CA VAL A 158 4.67 16.35 6.82
C VAL A 158 4.94 16.96 5.44
N ASN A 159 5.30 16.11 4.47
CA ASN A 159 5.68 16.57 3.12
C ASN A 159 4.47 16.80 2.19
N GLY A 160 3.24 16.56 2.68
CA GLY A 160 2.01 16.78 1.93
C GLY A 160 1.66 15.68 0.93
N ASN A 161 2.33 14.52 0.98
CA ASN A 161 1.96 13.36 0.15
C ASN A 161 0.57 12.82 0.49
N SER A 162 0.22 12.82 1.78
CA SER A 162 -1.07 12.33 2.28
C SER A 162 -1.40 12.89 3.65
N PRO A 163 -2.67 13.24 3.94
CA PRO A 163 -3.11 13.41 5.33
C PRO A 163 -3.04 12.07 6.07
N ILE A 164 -3.41 12.05 7.36
CA ILE A 164 -3.53 10.79 8.12
C ILE A 164 -4.41 9.80 7.32
N VAL A 165 -3.91 8.58 7.13
CA VAL A 165 -4.54 7.56 6.28
C VAL A 165 -5.61 6.84 7.09
N ARG A 166 -6.88 7.09 6.76
CA ARG A 166 -7.98 6.42 7.43
C ARG A 166 -8.00 4.92 7.08
N PRO A 167 -8.43 4.04 8.00
CA PRO A 167 -8.56 2.61 7.74
C PRO A 167 -9.36 2.28 6.46
N ASN A 168 -10.43 3.03 6.18
CA ASN A 168 -11.27 2.83 4.99
C ASN A 168 -10.66 3.36 3.67
N ARG A 169 -9.47 3.96 3.70
CA ARG A 169 -8.72 4.41 2.52
C ARG A 169 -7.59 3.45 2.16
N ILE A 170 -7.35 2.45 3.01
CA ILE A 170 -6.42 1.36 2.76
C ILE A 170 -7.09 0.38 1.80
N ARG A 171 -6.42 0.11 0.68
CA ARG A 171 -6.90 -0.82 -0.35
C ARG A 171 -6.38 -2.22 -0.13
N ALA A 172 -5.14 -2.35 0.33
CA ALA A 172 -4.46 -3.62 0.51
C ALA A 172 -3.19 -3.45 1.35
N GLU A 173 -2.63 -4.56 1.80
CA GLU A 173 -1.30 -4.69 2.41
C GLU A 173 -0.37 -5.45 1.47
N ALA A 174 0.91 -5.10 1.47
CA ALA A 174 1.93 -5.72 0.65
C ALA A 174 2.58 -6.91 1.38
N HIS A 175 2.49 -8.09 0.77
CA HIS A 175 2.98 -9.34 1.37
C HIS A 175 4.23 -9.92 0.70
N ALA A 176 4.34 -9.77 -0.62
CA ALA A 176 5.46 -10.36 -1.36
C ALA A 176 5.94 -9.47 -2.50
N ARG A 177 7.24 -9.53 -2.77
CA ARG A 177 7.92 -8.78 -3.82
C ARG A 177 8.40 -9.74 -4.90
N ILE A 178 8.03 -9.48 -6.14
CA ILE A 178 8.54 -10.18 -7.32
C ILE A 178 9.41 -9.20 -8.12
N PRO A 179 10.75 -9.35 -8.06
CA PRO A 179 11.66 -8.42 -8.69
C PRO A 179 11.46 -8.32 -10.21
N LEU A 180 11.65 -7.13 -10.77
CA LEU A 180 11.72 -6.83 -12.21
C LEU A 180 10.45 -7.08 -13.04
N LEU A 181 9.42 -7.76 -12.50
CA LEU A 181 8.17 -8.03 -13.24
C LEU A 181 7.26 -6.81 -13.38
N GLY A 182 7.43 -5.79 -12.54
CA GLY A 182 6.71 -4.52 -12.67
C GLY A 182 7.12 -3.75 -13.94
N HIS A 183 8.34 -3.92 -14.46
CA HIS A 183 8.74 -3.33 -15.73
C HIS A 183 7.88 -3.80 -16.92
N LEU A 184 7.38 -5.05 -16.89
CA LEU A 184 6.45 -5.53 -17.92
C LEU A 184 5.11 -4.79 -17.84
N ARG A 185 4.63 -4.49 -16.63
CA ARG A 185 3.40 -3.71 -16.46
C ARG A 185 3.61 -2.25 -16.88
N LEU A 186 4.68 -1.61 -16.43
CA LEU A 186 4.99 -0.20 -16.74
C LEU A 186 5.15 0.04 -18.24
N THR A 187 5.84 -0.86 -18.94
CA THR A 187 6.00 -0.79 -20.40
C THR A 187 4.69 -0.99 -21.16
N LEU A 188 3.77 -1.83 -20.65
CA LEU A 188 2.45 -2.06 -21.25
C LEU A 188 1.45 -0.92 -20.96
N THR A 189 1.55 -0.23 -19.82
CA THR A 189 0.66 0.88 -19.45
C THR A 189 1.17 2.27 -19.82
N GLY A 190 2.41 2.38 -20.30
CA GLY A 190 2.98 3.65 -20.79
C GLY A 190 3.26 4.69 -19.70
N ALA A 191 3.58 4.22 -18.48
CA ALA A 191 3.95 5.07 -17.34
C ALA A 191 5.48 5.18 -17.19
#